data_AF-A0A524CLW4-F1
#
_entry.id   AF-A0A524CLW4-F1
#
_cell.length_a   1.000
_cell.length_b   1.000
_cell.length_c   1.000
_cell.angle_alpha   90.00
_cell.angle_beta   90.00
_cell.angle_gamma   90.00
#
_symmetry.space_group_name_H-M   'P 1'
#
loop_
_entity.id
_entity.type
_entity.pdbx_description
1 polymer ?
#
loop_
_entity_poly.entity_id
_entity_poly.type
_entity_poly.pdbx_seq_one_letter_code
_entity_poly.pdbx_strand_id
1 'polypeptide(L)'
;MIEIILEASKARTAPNFLIKDIPGTTGRWDVVIRCLRSAFSFPREINEKINFTVLLGGLPDPPKLFKFEGSIFNDLRNEILGAVFFRDLVKKSMKIMKTTEISPGIEFSRINLIRYLDRKLKNGEVVFYLSENGFDINKFLTSFKMNFTQKLNFIIGDQSGFRPELLKYLSKISKKLKLKGNKSYLSSQSIKYLIFELLKLGIIKH
;
A
#
# COMPACT_ATOMS: atom_id res chain seq x y z
N MET A 1 14.26 -2.83 -4.56
CA MET A 1 13.12 -1.88 -4.45
C MET A 1 11.95 -2.65 -3.89
N ILE A 2 11.28 -2.11 -2.86
CA ILE A 2 10.15 -2.75 -2.21
C ILE A 2 8.93 -1.88 -2.44
N GLU A 3 7.79 -2.50 -2.71
CA GLU A 3 6.52 -1.82 -2.82
C GLU A 3 5.51 -2.40 -1.83
N ILE A 4 4.90 -1.51 -1.07
CA ILE A 4 3.85 -1.84 -0.11
C ILE A 4 2.54 -1.38 -0.71
N ILE A 5 1.58 -2.29 -0.90
CA ILE A 5 0.34 -2.04 -1.60
C ILE A 5 -0.85 -2.19 -0.65
N LEU A 6 -1.60 -1.12 -0.42
CA LEU A 6 -2.81 -1.12 0.41
C LEU A 6 -4.07 -1.27 -0.46
N GLU A 7 -4.89 -2.28 -0.19
CA GLU A 7 -6.29 -2.31 -0.67
C GLU A 7 -7.20 -1.58 0.31
N ALA A 8 -7.57 -0.33 -0.01
CA ALA A 8 -8.53 0.46 0.75
C ALA A 8 -9.93 0.34 0.13
N SER A 9 -10.58 -0.79 0.41
CA SER A 9 -11.81 -1.26 -0.23
C SER A 9 -12.98 -0.28 -0.15
N LYS A 10 -13.09 0.45 0.97
CA LYS A 10 -14.18 1.43 1.21
C LYS A 10 -13.75 2.87 1.06
N ALA A 11 -12.47 3.14 0.82
CA ALA A 11 -11.95 4.51 0.76
C ALA A 11 -12.57 5.26 -0.41
N ARG A 12 -13.22 6.38 -0.07
CA ARG A 12 -14.01 7.20 -0.98
C ARG A 12 -13.14 7.75 -2.10
N THR A 13 -13.72 7.83 -3.28
CA THR A 13 -13.04 8.24 -4.53
C THR A 13 -13.51 9.60 -5.05
N ALA A 14 -14.16 10.39 -4.19
CA ALA A 14 -14.56 11.76 -4.47
C ALA A 14 -14.02 12.70 -3.38
N PRO A 15 -13.74 13.98 -3.73
CA PRO A 15 -13.10 14.93 -2.81
C PRO A 15 -14.06 15.55 -1.79
N ASN A 16 -15.35 15.19 -1.84
CA ASN A 16 -16.36 15.71 -0.94
C ASN A 16 -16.39 14.90 0.37
N PHE A 17 -16.03 15.55 1.48
CA PHE A 17 -16.09 14.97 2.82
C PHE A 17 -16.13 16.06 3.89
N LEU A 18 -16.49 15.69 5.12
CA LEU A 18 -16.45 16.57 6.27
C LEU A 18 -15.10 16.38 6.98
N ILE A 19 -14.31 17.45 7.08
CA ILE A 19 -13.00 17.40 7.78
C ILE A 19 -13.17 16.97 9.25
N LYS A 20 -14.27 17.36 9.90
CA LYS A 20 -14.61 16.95 11.27
C LYS A 20 -14.98 15.47 11.41
N ASP A 21 -15.23 14.77 10.31
CA ASP A 21 -15.55 13.34 10.26
C ASP A 21 -14.84 12.66 9.08
N ILE A 22 -13.51 12.65 9.13
CA ILE A 22 -12.68 11.96 8.14
C ILE A 22 -13.07 10.47 8.10
N PRO A 23 -13.09 9.69 9.20
CA PRO A 23 -13.32 8.25 9.12
C PRO A 23 -14.67 7.88 8.48
N GLY A 24 -15.75 8.55 8.89
CA GLY A 24 -17.10 8.26 8.42
C GLY A 24 -17.33 8.71 6.98
N THR A 25 -17.08 9.98 6.68
CA THR A 25 -17.44 10.55 5.36
C THR A 25 -16.46 10.20 4.23
N THR A 26 -15.23 9.77 4.53
CA THR A 26 -14.24 9.38 3.52
C THR A 26 -14.10 7.87 3.33
N GLY A 27 -14.85 7.06 4.05
CA GLY A 27 -14.69 5.61 4.00
C GLY A 27 -13.31 5.15 4.51
N ARG A 28 -12.86 5.75 5.61
CA ARG A 28 -11.59 5.45 6.31
C ARG A 28 -10.30 5.95 5.64
N TRP A 29 -10.27 7.18 5.10
CA TRP A 29 -8.99 7.80 4.71
C TRP A 29 -8.01 7.91 5.88
N ASP A 30 -8.48 7.97 7.14
CA ASP A 30 -7.63 7.91 8.33
C ASP A 30 -6.71 6.67 8.31
N VAL A 31 -7.22 5.52 7.87
CA VAL A 31 -6.42 4.29 7.71
C VAL A 31 -5.39 4.44 6.60
N VAL A 32 -5.79 4.97 5.44
CA VAL A 32 -4.89 5.20 4.30
C VAL A 32 -3.74 6.13 4.68
N ILE A 33 -4.05 7.25 5.34
CA ILE A 33 -3.08 8.26 5.75
C ILE A 33 -2.12 7.68 6.79
N ARG A 34 -2.61 6.93 7.79
CA ARG A 34 -1.73 6.26 8.75
C ARG A 34 -0.83 5.22 8.10
N CYS A 35 -1.31 4.51 7.07
CA CYS A 35 -0.50 3.56 6.32
C CYS A 35 0.60 4.26 5.52
N LEU A 36 0.26 5.32 4.80
CA LEU A 36 1.21 6.14 4.05
C LEU A 36 2.30 6.72 4.97
N ARG A 37 1.90 7.30 6.11
CA ARG A 37 2.83 7.77 7.15
C ARG A 37 3.73 6.66 7.66
N SER A 38 3.16 5.48 7.90
CA SER A 38 3.92 4.34 8.41
C SER A 38 4.95 3.82 7.41
N ALA A 39 4.67 3.91 6.11
CA ALA A 39 5.61 3.52 5.07
C ALA A 39 6.81 4.48 4.98
N PHE A 40 6.60 5.76 5.29
CA PHE A 40 7.60 6.83 5.14
C PHE A 40 8.10 7.44 6.46
N SER A 41 7.87 6.79 7.60
CA SER A 41 8.36 7.25 8.91
C SER A 41 9.78 6.78 9.26
N PHE A 42 10.54 6.30 8.28
CA PHE A 42 11.91 5.81 8.45
C PHE A 42 12.94 6.84 7.95
N PRO A 43 14.24 6.68 8.26
CA PRO A 43 15.32 7.48 7.66
C PRO A 43 15.23 7.54 6.13
N ARG A 44 15.74 8.62 5.54
CA ARG A 44 15.58 8.92 4.11
C ARG A 44 16.12 7.79 3.22
N GLU A 45 17.25 7.22 3.60
CA GLU A 45 17.94 6.13 2.88
C GLU A 45 17.10 4.85 2.84
N ILE A 46 16.23 4.65 3.83
CA ILE A 46 15.27 3.55 3.88
C ILE A 46 14.04 3.88 3.03
N ASN A 47 13.48 5.08 3.19
CA ASN A 47 12.31 5.54 2.43
C ASN A 47 12.57 5.49 0.92
N GLU A 48 13.77 5.84 0.46
CA GLU A 48 14.18 5.78 -0.95
C GLU A 48 14.10 4.36 -1.56
N LYS A 49 14.08 3.32 -0.73
CA LYS A 49 14.00 1.91 -1.15
C LYS A 49 12.56 1.38 -1.15
N ILE A 50 11.59 2.20 -0.73
CA ILE A 50 10.18 1.84 -0.51
C ILE A 50 9.29 2.70 -1.42
N ASN A 51 8.40 2.05 -2.16
CA ASN A 51 7.25 2.69 -2.77
C ASN A 51 6.00 2.29 -1.99
N PHE A 52 5.03 3.19 -1.91
CA PHE A 52 3.74 2.91 -1.32
C PHE A 52 2.65 3.09 -2.37
N THR A 53 1.82 2.08 -2.58
CA THR A 53 0.69 2.15 -3.50
C THR A 53 -0.60 1.94 -2.74
N VAL A 54 -1.63 2.72 -3.03
CA VAL A 54 -2.97 2.51 -2.47
C VAL A 54 -4.02 2.46 -3.56
N LEU A 55 -4.89 1.46 -3.49
CA LEU A 55 -6.13 1.41 -4.25
C LEU A 55 -7.27 1.95 -3.38
N LEU A 56 -7.90 3.03 -3.82
CA LEU A 56 -9.19 3.49 -3.28
C LEU A 56 -10.32 2.78 -4.05
N GLY A 57 -11.07 1.93 -3.34
CA GLY A 57 -12.14 1.10 -3.91
C GLY A 57 -13.57 1.58 -3.63
N GLY A 58 -13.73 2.63 -2.82
CA GLY A 58 -15.04 3.14 -2.44
C GLY A 58 -15.72 3.97 -3.53
N LEU A 59 -17.05 4.09 -3.44
CA LEU A 59 -17.87 4.96 -4.28
C LEU A 59 -17.44 6.44 -4.19
N PRO A 60 -17.80 7.30 -5.17
CA PRO A 60 -18.63 7.03 -6.34
C PRO A 60 -17.88 6.70 -7.64
N ASP A 61 -16.57 6.94 -7.72
CA ASP A 61 -15.75 6.79 -8.94
C ASP A 61 -14.53 5.87 -8.72
N PRO A 62 -14.70 4.63 -8.20
CA PRO A 62 -13.63 3.65 -8.14
C PRO A 62 -13.33 3.04 -9.53
N PRO A 63 -12.13 2.49 -9.77
CA PRO A 63 -10.96 2.48 -8.88
C PRO A 63 -10.08 3.72 -9.04
N LYS A 64 -9.41 4.13 -7.96
CA LYS A 64 -8.33 5.12 -8.01
C LYS A 64 -7.06 4.56 -7.37
N LEU A 65 -6.03 4.32 -8.18
CA LEU A 65 -4.75 3.80 -7.71
C LEU A 65 -3.71 4.94 -7.69
N PHE A 66 -3.09 5.15 -6.54
CA PHE A 66 -2.03 6.13 -6.35
C PHE A 66 -0.75 5.41 -5.90
N LYS A 67 0.34 5.59 -6.63
CA LYS A 67 1.68 5.11 -6.27
C LYS A 67 2.54 6.29 -5.86
N PHE A 68 3.12 6.21 -4.67
CA PHE A 68 4.00 7.19 -4.06
C PHE A 68 5.43 6.66 -4.09
N GLU A 69 6.35 7.43 -4.65
CA GLU A 69 7.76 7.09 -4.76
C GLU A 69 8.52 7.60 -3.54
N GLY A 70 9.07 6.69 -2.73
CA GLY A 70 9.75 7.09 -1.50
C GLY A 70 11.03 7.89 -1.67
N SER A 71 11.60 7.87 -2.88
CA SER A 71 12.74 8.72 -3.25
C SER A 71 12.38 10.18 -3.49
N ILE A 72 11.09 10.51 -3.58
CA ILE A 72 10.61 11.87 -3.83
C ILE A 72 9.64 12.30 -2.74
N PHE A 73 8.70 11.43 -2.36
CA PHE A 73 7.66 11.71 -1.41
C PHE A 73 8.22 11.90 0.01
N ASN A 74 7.76 12.95 0.68
CA ASN A 74 8.09 13.24 2.08
C ASN A 74 6.88 12.90 2.98
N ASP A 75 7.15 12.46 4.21
CA ASP A 75 6.09 12.11 5.16
C ASP A 75 5.11 13.27 5.35
N LEU A 76 3.85 12.90 5.58
CA LEU A 76 2.81 13.86 5.95
C LEU A 76 3.08 14.35 7.38
N ARG A 77 2.66 15.56 7.72
CA ARG A 77 2.87 16.10 9.08
C ARG A 77 1.87 15.55 10.10
N ASN A 78 0.59 15.43 9.73
CA ASN A 78 -0.46 14.86 10.56
C ASN A 78 -1.64 14.32 9.71
N GLU A 79 -2.62 13.66 10.34
CA GLU A 79 -3.78 13.08 9.64
C GLU A 79 -4.65 14.13 8.93
N ILE A 80 -4.85 15.30 9.53
CA ILE A 80 -5.69 16.37 8.96
C ILE A 80 -5.08 16.90 7.67
N LEU A 81 -3.78 17.23 7.68
CA LEU A 81 -3.05 17.65 6.49
C LEU A 81 -2.98 16.54 5.45
N GLY A 82 -2.87 15.28 5.89
CA GLY A 82 -2.98 14.12 5.01
C GLY A 82 -4.33 14.01 4.30
N ALA A 83 -5.43 14.30 5.01
CA ALA A 83 -6.77 14.28 4.41
C ALA A 83 -6.96 15.43 3.41
N VAL A 84 -6.45 16.62 3.71
CA VAL A 84 -6.43 17.75 2.77
C VAL A 84 -5.62 17.38 1.51
N PHE A 85 -4.46 16.77 1.70
CA PHE A 85 -3.61 16.33 0.60
C PHE A 85 -4.29 15.25 -0.27
N PHE A 86 -4.89 14.23 0.34
CA PHE A 86 -5.65 13.19 -0.39
C PHE A 86 -6.86 13.78 -1.12
N ARG A 87 -7.54 14.77 -0.54
CA ARG A 87 -8.62 15.51 -1.21
C ARG A 87 -8.16 16.08 -2.55
N ASP A 88 -7.00 16.72 -2.55
CA ASP A 88 -6.48 17.40 -3.72
C ASP A 88 -6.03 16.38 -4.78
N LEU A 89 -5.40 15.28 -4.37
CA LEU A 89 -5.08 14.15 -5.26
C LEU A 89 -6.33 13.56 -5.91
N VAL A 90 -7.36 13.25 -5.09
CA VAL A 90 -8.62 12.70 -5.59
C VAL A 90 -9.31 13.69 -6.53
N LYS A 91 -9.37 14.97 -6.18
CA LYS A 91 -9.94 16.03 -7.04
C LYS A 91 -9.21 16.13 -8.38
N LYS A 92 -7.87 16.16 -8.39
CA LYS A 92 -7.07 16.17 -9.63
C LYS A 92 -7.33 14.92 -10.47
N SER A 93 -7.45 13.75 -9.84
CA SER A 93 -7.60 12.46 -10.52
C SER A 93 -8.92 12.31 -11.29
N MET A 94 -9.96 13.08 -10.92
CA MET A 94 -11.27 12.98 -11.56
C MET A 94 -11.22 13.24 -13.07
N LYS A 95 -10.30 14.11 -13.52
CA LYS A 95 -10.16 14.51 -14.93
C LYS A 95 -9.14 13.67 -15.72
N ILE A 96 -8.50 12.69 -15.09
CA ILE A 96 -7.40 11.92 -15.69
C ILE A 96 -7.90 10.52 -16.08
N MET A 97 -7.65 10.14 -17.32
CA MET A 97 -8.04 8.82 -17.86
C MET A 97 -6.87 7.85 -18.04
N LYS A 98 -5.68 8.37 -18.32
CA LYS A 98 -4.47 7.58 -18.53
C LYS A 98 -3.63 7.53 -17.26
N THR A 99 -2.72 6.56 -17.16
CA THR A 99 -1.69 6.56 -16.12
C THR A 99 -0.81 7.80 -16.30
N THR A 100 -0.64 8.60 -15.26
CA THR A 100 0.09 9.88 -15.33
C THR A 100 0.65 10.26 -13.96
N GLU A 101 1.79 10.92 -13.93
CA GLU A 101 2.29 11.60 -12.74
C GLU A 101 1.39 12.80 -12.40
N ILE A 102 0.65 12.71 -11.30
CA ILE A 102 -0.36 13.71 -10.89
C ILE A 102 0.22 14.80 -9.98
N SER A 103 1.40 14.54 -9.43
CA SER A 103 2.19 15.37 -8.54
C SER A 103 3.60 14.76 -8.45
N PRO A 104 4.66 15.52 -8.12
CA PRO A 104 6.02 14.98 -8.05
C PRO A 104 6.12 13.70 -7.22
N GLY A 105 6.58 12.60 -7.84
CA GLY A 105 6.72 11.29 -7.21
C GLY A 105 5.40 10.58 -6.91
N ILE A 106 4.31 10.99 -7.56
CA ILE A 106 2.98 10.41 -7.35
C ILE A 106 2.36 10.08 -8.71
N GLU A 107 2.28 8.80 -9.01
CA GLU A 107 1.58 8.30 -10.20
C GLU A 107 0.14 7.98 -9.86
N PHE A 108 -0.79 8.42 -10.71
CA PHE A 108 -2.19 8.04 -10.66
C PHE A 108 -2.53 7.11 -11.82
N SER A 109 -3.36 6.09 -11.56
CA SER A 109 -3.93 5.21 -12.57
C SER A 109 -5.39 4.84 -12.28
N ARG A 110 -6.22 4.80 -13.32
CA ARG A 110 -7.60 4.24 -13.30
C ARG A 110 -7.61 2.74 -13.61
N ILE A 111 -6.93 1.94 -12.79
CA ILE A 111 -6.92 0.48 -12.92
C ILE A 111 -7.22 -0.17 -11.58
N ASN A 112 -7.84 -1.36 -11.63
CA ASN A 112 -8.04 -2.17 -10.44
C ASN A 112 -6.73 -2.84 -10.01
N LEU A 113 -6.71 -3.35 -8.78
CA LEU A 113 -5.51 -3.94 -8.20
C LEU A 113 -5.11 -5.27 -8.86
N ILE A 114 -6.05 -6.08 -9.36
CA ILE A 114 -5.74 -7.31 -10.10
C ILE A 114 -4.90 -6.99 -11.34
N ARG A 115 -5.37 -6.07 -12.19
CA ARG A 115 -4.65 -5.63 -13.39
C ARG A 115 -3.31 -4.97 -13.06
N TYR A 116 -3.22 -4.26 -11.93
CA TYR A 116 -1.96 -3.72 -11.45
C TYR A 116 -0.97 -4.84 -11.13
N LEU A 117 -1.39 -5.85 -10.36
CA LEU A 117 -0.57 -7.00 -9.99
C LEU A 117 -0.19 -7.86 -11.21
N ASP A 118 -1.08 -8.03 -12.19
CA ASP A 118 -0.74 -8.71 -13.46
C ASP A 118 0.46 -8.05 -14.15
N ARG A 119 0.51 -6.70 -14.17
CA ARG A 119 1.65 -5.97 -14.74
C ARG A 119 2.93 -6.21 -13.95
N LYS A 120 2.84 -6.25 -12.62
CA LYS A 120 3.97 -6.55 -11.73
C LYS A 120 4.54 -7.94 -11.99
N LEU A 121 3.67 -8.95 -12.08
CA LEU A 121 4.08 -10.32 -12.40
C LEU A 121 4.71 -10.44 -13.79
N LYS A 122 4.13 -9.77 -14.79
CA LYS A 122 4.71 -9.72 -16.16
C LYS A 122 6.11 -9.09 -16.20
N ASN A 123 6.38 -8.16 -15.29
CA ASN A 123 7.70 -7.53 -15.13
C ASN A 123 8.68 -8.38 -14.29
N GLY A 124 8.31 -9.61 -13.93
CA GLY A 124 9.15 -10.51 -13.12
C GLY A 124 9.25 -10.11 -11.64
N GLU A 125 8.34 -9.26 -11.17
CA GLU A 125 8.27 -8.88 -9.75
C GLU A 125 7.58 -9.96 -8.91
N VAL A 126 7.98 -10.06 -7.64
CA VAL A 126 7.44 -11.05 -6.70
C VAL A 126 6.35 -10.41 -5.85
N VAL A 127 5.28 -11.17 -5.60
CA VAL A 127 4.09 -10.71 -4.91
C VAL A 127 3.81 -11.57 -3.68
N PHE A 128 3.53 -10.93 -2.55
CA PHE A 128 3.12 -11.53 -1.28
C PHE A 128 1.94 -10.76 -0.69
N TYR A 129 1.08 -11.42 0.09
CA TYR A 129 0.06 -10.72 0.87
C TYR A 129 0.12 -11.07 2.35
N LEU A 130 -0.16 -10.09 3.21
CA LEU A 130 -0.15 -10.30 4.65
C LEU A 130 -1.48 -10.88 5.13
N SER A 131 -1.39 -11.92 5.96
CA SER A 131 -2.54 -12.58 6.58
C SER A 131 -2.11 -13.20 7.91
N GLU A 132 -3.00 -13.18 8.92
CA GLU A 132 -2.71 -13.76 10.24
C GLU A 132 -2.51 -15.29 10.21
N ASN A 133 -2.98 -15.93 9.13
CA ASN A 133 -2.87 -17.38 8.89
C ASN A 133 -1.82 -17.72 7.80
N GLY A 134 -0.89 -16.80 7.52
CA GLY A 134 0.22 -16.98 6.58
C GLY A 134 1.42 -17.71 7.17
N PHE A 135 2.44 -17.94 6.32
CA PHE A 135 3.74 -18.45 6.76
C PHE A 135 4.51 -17.38 7.52
N ASP A 136 5.21 -17.75 8.59
CA ASP A 136 6.10 -16.82 9.31
C ASP A 136 7.06 -16.15 8.31
N ILE A 137 7.01 -14.82 8.27
CA ILE A 137 7.73 -14.02 7.27
C ILE A 137 9.24 -14.22 7.34
N ASN A 138 9.80 -14.35 8.56
CA ASN A 138 11.24 -14.52 8.73
C ASN A 138 11.69 -15.89 8.24
N LYS A 139 11.01 -16.96 8.69
CA LYS A 139 11.32 -18.31 8.21
C LYS A 139 11.16 -18.42 6.71
N PHE A 140 10.09 -17.83 6.16
CA PHE A 140 9.83 -17.86 4.73
C PHE A 140 10.94 -17.12 3.99
N LEU A 141 11.18 -15.84 4.25
CA LEU A 141 12.13 -15.03 3.49
C LEU A 141 13.60 -15.46 3.68
N THR A 142 13.98 -16.06 4.81
CA THR A 142 15.32 -16.63 4.98
C THR A 142 15.51 -17.92 4.18
N SER A 143 14.48 -18.78 4.10
CA SER A 143 14.55 -20.04 3.33
C SER A 143 14.35 -19.84 1.83
N PHE A 144 13.66 -18.76 1.46
CA PHE A 144 13.42 -18.39 0.09
C PHE A 144 14.74 -17.89 -0.51
N LYS A 145 15.40 -18.73 -1.33
CA LYS A 145 16.61 -18.38 -2.10
C LYS A 145 16.26 -17.29 -3.12
N MET A 146 16.15 -16.06 -2.64
CA MET A 146 15.77 -14.92 -3.44
C MET A 146 17.01 -14.38 -4.17
N ASN A 147 16.89 -14.19 -5.48
CA ASN A 147 17.77 -13.24 -6.15
C ASN A 147 17.30 -11.85 -5.73
N PHE A 148 18.05 -11.18 -4.86
CA PHE A 148 17.76 -9.84 -4.32
C PHE A 148 17.66 -8.73 -5.39
N THR A 149 17.75 -9.08 -6.67
CA THR A 149 17.51 -8.21 -7.81
C THR A 149 16.02 -8.02 -8.12
N GLN A 150 15.15 -8.93 -7.69
CA GLN A 150 13.71 -8.82 -7.96
C GLN A 150 13.04 -7.78 -7.06
N LYS A 151 12.09 -7.02 -7.63
CA LYS A 151 11.24 -6.11 -6.84
C LYS A 151 10.21 -6.92 -6.07
N LEU A 152 10.02 -6.54 -4.80
CA LEU A 152 9.08 -7.21 -3.90
C LEU A 152 7.84 -6.35 -3.69
N ASN A 153 6.66 -6.97 -3.80
CA ASN A 153 5.37 -6.34 -3.60
C ASN A 153 4.65 -7.01 -2.43
N PHE A 154 4.31 -6.25 -1.40
CA PHE A 154 3.58 -6.74 -0.22
C PHE A 154 2.19 -6.11 -0.17
N ILE A 155 1.13 -6.90 -0.38
CA ILE A 155 -0.25 -6.44 -0.29
C ILE A 155 -0.77 -6.54 1.16
N ILE A 156 -1.45 -5.49 1.60
CA ILE A 156 -2.06 -5.35 2.92
C ILE A 156 -3.52 -4.90 2.74
N GLY A 157 -4.44 -5.51 3.48
CA GLY A 157 -5.85 -5.13 3.49
C GLY A 157 -6.13 -3.94 4.40
N ASP A 158 -7.27 -3.28 4.23
CA ASP A 158 -7.75 -2.26 5.18
C ASP A 158 -8.36 -2.92 6.45
N GLN A 159 -9.09 -2.14 7.25
CA GLN A 159 -9.76 -2.63 8.46
C GLN A 159 -10.76 -3.79 8.23
N SER A 160 -11.22 -3.97 6.99
CA SER A 160 -12.16 -5.02 6.57
C SER A 160 -11.44 -6.21 5.93
N GLY A 161 -10.10 -6.16 5.82
CA GLY A 161 -9.30 -7.14 5.09
C GLY A 161 -9.38 -6.97 3.58
N PHE A 162 -9.17 -8.07 2.85
CA PHE A 162 -9.23 -8.10 1.39
C PHE A 162 -10.65 -8.37 0.89
N ARG A 163 -11.00 -7.79 -0.26
CA ARG A 163 -12.23 -8.20 -0.95
C ARG A 163 -12.14 -9.68 -1.37
N PRO A 164 -13.23 -10.47 -1.30
CA PRO A 164 -13.20 -11.90 -1.62
C PRO A 164 -12.62 -12.23 -3.00
N GLU A 165 -12.94 -11.41 -4.00
CA GLU A 165 -12.41 -11.54 -5.36
C GLU A 165 -10.88 -11.39 -5.40
N LEU A 166 -10.35 -10.34 -4.75
CA LEU A 166 -8.90 -10.14 -4.67
C LEU A 166 -8.23 -11.25 -3.87
N LEU A 167 -8.82 -11.70 -2.76
CA LEU A 167 -8.26 -12.77 -1.94
C LEU A 167 -8.14 -14.09 -2.73
N LYS A 168 -9.17 -14.44 -3.51
CA LYS A 168 -9.18 -15.61 -4.41
C LYS A 168 -8.14 -15.49 -5.52
N TYR A 169 -7.86 -14.28 -5.99
CA TYR A 169 -6.81 -14.02 -6.97
C TYR A 169 -5.42 -14.16 -6.31
N LEU A 170 -5.18 -13.49 -5.18
CA LEU A 170 -3.92 -13.53 -4.44
C LEU A 170 -3.53 -14.95 -4.03
N SER A 171 -4.48 -15.79 -3.61
CA SER A 171 -4.20 -17.18 -3.23
C SER A 171 -3.67 -18.03 -4.38
N LYS A 172 -3.91 -17.64 -5.65
CA LYS A 172 -3.41 -18.33 -6.83
C LYS A 172 -2.02 -17.87 -7.25
N ILE A 173 -1.75 -16.57 -7.11
CA ILE A 173 -0.54 -15.94 -7.68
C ILE A 173 0.59 -15.70 -6.65
N SER A 174 0.30 -15.81 -5.36
CA SER A 174 1.21 -15.34 -4.30
C SER A 174 1.12 -16.19 -3.04
N LYS A 175 2.16 -16.12 -2.21
CA LYS A 175 2.17 -16.73 -0.87
C LYS A 175 1.61 -15.75 0.16
N LYS A 176 0.77 -16.27 1.08
CA LYS A 176 0.40 -15.54 2.30
C LYS A 176 1.53 -15.56 3.31
N LEU A 177 1.91 -14.40 3.81
CA LEU A 177 2.89 -14.24 4.86
C LEU A 177 2.23 -13.70 6.12
N LYS A 178 2.80 -14.08 7.26
CA LYS A 178 2.36 -13.71 8.59
C LYS A 178 3.50 -12.97 9.28
N LEU A 179 3.19 -11.79 9.82
CA LEU A 179 4.07 -11.09 10.72
C LEU A 179 4.10 -11.81 12.08
N LYS A 180 5.26 -11.84 12.74
CA LYS A 180 5.41 -12.56 14.00
C LYS A 180 4.45 -12.02 15.06
N GLY A 181 3.86 -12.93 15.84
CA GLY A 181 2.86 -12.61 16.85
C GLY A 181 1.54 -13.34 16.61
N ASN A 182 0.63 -13.22 17.58
CA ASN A 182 -0.69 -13.84 17.60
C ASN A 182 -1.84 -12.82 17.66
N LYS A 183 -1.53 -11.52 17.56
CA LYS A 183 -2.52 -10.44 17.57
C LYS A 183 -2.83 -9.98 16.15
N SER A 184 -4.07 -9.55 15.93
CA SER A 184 -4.42 -8.76 14.77
C SER A 184 -3.85 -7.34 14.94
N TYR A 185 -3.20 -6.83 13.89
CA TYR A 185 -2.57 -5.52 13.89
C TYR A 185 -3.34 -4.57 12.97
N LEU A 186 -3.31 -3.27 13.27
CA LEU A 186 -3.75 -2.27 12.30
C LEU A 186 -2.85 -2.33 11.06
N SER A 187 -3.39 -2.10 9.87
CA SER A 187 -2.62 -2.12 8.61
C SER A 187 -1.37 -1.23 8.68
N SER A 188 -1.47 -0.06 9.33
CA SER A 188 -0.34 0.85 9.56
C SER A 188 0.75 0.25 10.45
N GLN A 189 0.39 -0.51 11.48
CA GLN A 189 1.35 -1.23 12.33
C GLN A 189 1.98 -2.39 11.56
N SER A 190 1.20 -3.12 10.76
CA SER A 190 1.72 -4.18 9.89
C SER A 190 2.77 -3.65 8.91
N ILE A 191 2.59 -2.44 8.37
CA ILE A 191 3.57 -1.78 7.50
C ILE A 191 4.89 -1.52 8.23
N LYS A 192 4.83 -0.86 9.40
CA LYS A 192 6.06 -0.58 10.18
C LYS A 192 6.78 -1.86 10.53
N TYR A 193 6.03 -2.87 10.95
CA TYR A 193 6.61 -4.12 11.40
C TYR A 193 7.18 -4.94 10.24
N LEU A 194 6.52 -4.93 9.08
CA LEU A 194 7.06 -5.48 7.84
C LEU A 194 8.41 -4.82 7.51
N ILE A 195 8.48 -3.49 7.45
CA ILE A 195 9.71 -2.77 7.11
C ILE A 195 10.83 -3.12 8.10
N PHE A 196 10.51 -3.19 9.39
CA PHE A 196 11.46 -3.61 10.43
C PHE A 196 12.01 -5.02 10.20
N GLU A 197 11.16 -6.01 9.89
CA GLU A 197 11.64 -7.38 9.60
C GLU A 197 12.48 -7.41 8.32
N LEU A 198 12.12 -6.65 7.28
CA LEU A 198 12.90 -6.57 6.05
C LEU A 198 14.28 -5.93 6.26
N LEU A 199 14.40 -4.94 7.14
CA LEU A 199 15.68 -4.36 7.58
C LEU A 199 16.52 -5.39 8.33
N LYS A 200 15.93 -6.08 9.29
CA LYS A 200 16.60 -7.12 10.08
C LYS A 200 17.14 -8.25 9.23
N LEU A 201 16.43 -8.62 8.16
CA LEU A 201 16.84 -9.64 7.19
C LEU A 201 17.86 -9.12 6.16
N GLY A 202 18.22 -7.83 6.19
CA GLY A 202 19.13 -7.22 5.22
C GLY A 202 18.56 -7.10 3.80
N ILE A 203 17.24 -7.26 3.63
CA ILE A 203 16.54 -7.09 2.35
C ILE A 203 16.48 -5.60 2.00
N ILE A 204 16.16 -4.76 2.99
CA ILE A 204 16.42 -3.33 2.93
C ILE A 204 17.77 -3.12 3.60
N LYS A 205 18.71 -2.51 2.88
CA LYS A 205 20.00 -2.11 3.45
C LYS A 205 19.90 -0.66 3.94
N HIS A 206 20.76 -0.26 4.87
CA HIS A 206 21.07 1.16 5.06
C HIS A 206 21.82 1.67 3.82
#